data_AF-A0A3C0VRI8-F1
#
_entry.id   AF-A0A3C0VRI8-F1
#
_cell.length_a   1.000
_cell.length_b   1.000
_cell.length_c   1.000
_cell.angle_alpha   90.00
_cell.angle_beta   90.00
_cell.angle_gamma   90.00
#
_symmetry.space_group_name_H-M   'P 1'
#
loop_
_entity.id
_entity.type
_entity.pdbx_description
1 polymer ?
#
loop_
_entity_poly.entity_id
_entity_poly.type
_entity_poly.pdbx_seq_one_letter_code
_entity_poly.pdbx_strand_id
1 'polypeptide(L)' 'MSQNPIVTITMEDGGVVKAELYPEIAPNTVNNFISLINHNFYDGLIFHRVIKGFMIQGGDPEGTGM' A
#
# COMPACT_ATOMS: atom_id res chain seq x y z
N MET A 1 23.54 -8.06 -4.32
CA MET A 1 22.14 -8.32 -3.99
C MET A 1 21.40 -7.02 -4.25
N SER A 2 20.46 -7.02 -5.20
CA SER A 2 19.60 -5.85 -5.44
C SER A 2 18.78 -5.57 -4.18
N GLN A 3 18.74 -4.31 -3.76
CA GLN A 3 17.91 -3.90 -2.63
C GLN A 3 16.44 -3.96 -3.06
N ASN A 4 15.59 -4.55 -2.22
CA ASN A 4 14.16 -4.61 -2.45
C ASN A 4 13.54 -3.19 -2.42
N PRO A 5 12.48 -2.92 -3.22
CA PRO A 5 11.76 -1.66 -3.17
C PRO A 5 11.15 -1.43 -1.78
N ILE A 6 11.34 -0.23 -1.24
CA ILE A 6 10.70 0.22 0.00
C ILE A 6 9.66 1.27 -0.35
N VAL A 7 8.42 1.03 0.07
CA VAL A 7 7.32 1.99 -0.05
C VAL A 7 7.06 2.66 1.29
N THR A 8 6.64 3.91 1.25
CA THR A 8 6.27 4.69 2.43
C THR A 8 4.84 5.15 2.30
N ILE A 9 4.03 4.89 3.32
CA ILE A 9 2.65 5.37 3.46
C ILE A 9 2.66 6.40 4.59
N THR A 10 2.28 7.62 4.25
CA THR A 10 2.15 8.72 5.22
C THR A 10 0.67 8.89 5.58
N MET A 11 0.39 8.83 6.87
CA MET A 11 -0.95 8.98 7.43
C MET A 11 -1.26 10.46 7.66
N GLU A 12 -2.55 10.80 7.75
CA GLU A 12 -3.01 12.19 7.99
C GLU A 12 -2.45 12.79 9.28
N ASP A 13 -2.25 11.98 10.31
CA ASP A 13 -1.68 12.39 11.60
C ASP A 13 -0.14 12.50 11.59
N GLY A 14 0.50 12.31 10.43
CA GLY A 14 1.95 12.29 10.27
C GLY A 14 2.59 10.95 10.63
N GLY A 15 1.80 9.92 10.97
CA GLY A 15 2.28 8.56 11.12
C GLY A 15 2.89 8.03 9.83
N VAL A 16 3.95 7.22 9.94
CA VAL A 16 4.68 6.69 8.77
C VAL A 16 4.76 5.17 8.86
N VAL A 17 4.24 4.50 7.83
CA VAL A 17 4.38 3.06 7.64
C VAL A 17 5.35 2.82 6.49
N LYS A 18 6.36 1.98 6.70
CA LYS A 18 7.29 1.54 5.66
C LYS A 18 7.08 0.06 5.38
N ALA A 19 6.98 -0.29 4.10
CA ALA A 19 6.83 -1.67 3.66
C ALA A 19 7.93 -2.03 2.65
N GLU A 20 8.55 -3.19 2.84
CA GLU A 20 9.49 -3.78 1.88
C GLU A 20 8.73 -4.73 0.95
N LEU A 21 8.96 -4.61 -0.36
CA LEU A 21 8.30 -5.42 -1.38
C LEU A 21 9.26 -6.45 -1.95
N TYR A 22 8.77 -7.66 -2.25
CA TYR A 22 9.59 -8.78 -2.73
C TYR A 22 9.28 -9.08 -4.21
N PRO A 23 9.88 -8.34 -5.17
CA PRO A 23 9.61 -8.54 -6.60
C PRO A 23 10.07 -9.92 -7.11
N GLU A 24 11.06 -10.54 -6.45
CA GLU A 24 11.51 -11.89 -6.80
C GLU A 24 10.44 -12.96 -6.52
N ILE A 25 9.54 -12.71 -5.56
CA ILE A 25 8.47 -13.64 -5.18
C ILE A 25 7.18 -13.32 -5.95
N ALA A 26 6.82 -12.05 -6.05
CA ALA A 26 5.55 -11.59 -6.64
C ALA A 26 5.76 -10.42 -7.62
N PRO A 27 6.44 -10.64 -8.76
CA PRO A 27 6.88 -9.56 -9.64
C PRO A 27 5.71 -8.73 -10.20
N ASN A 28 4.63 -9.39 -10.64
CA ASN A 28 3.47 -8.70 -11.23
C ASN A 28 2.75 -7.83 -10.20
N THR A 29 2.57 -8.33 -8.98
CA THR A 29 1.89 -7.60 -7.91
C THR A 29 2.71 -6.39 -7.47
N VAL A 30 4.02 -6.56 -7.30
CA VAL A 30 4.93 -5.45 -6.94
C VAL A 30 4.95 -4.38 -8.02
N ASN A 31 5.04 -4.79 -9.30
CA ASN A 31 5.01 -3.84 -10.42
C ASN A 31 3.68 -3.07 -10.48
N ASN A 32 2.55 -3.75 -10.34
CA ASN A 32 1.24 -3.11 -10.31
C ASN A 32 1.13 -2.11 -9.16
N PHE A 33 1.55 -2.51 -7.95
CA PHE A 33 1.48 -1.67 -6.77
C PHE A 33 2.35 -0.40 -6.90
N ILE A 34 3.58 -0.55 -7.37
CA ILE A 34 4.49 0.59 -7.64
C ILE A 34 3.92 1.50 -8.75
N SER A 35 3.35 0.93 -9.81
CA SER A 35 2.75 1.72 -10.88
C SER A 35 1.59 2.58 -10.37
N LEU A 36 0.73 2.03 -9.51
CA LEU A 36 -0.38 2.77 -8.89
C LEU A 36 0.13 3.89 -7.97
N ILE A 37 1.19 3.63 -7.19
CA ILE A 37 1.85 4.67 -6.36
C ILE A 37 2.37 5.81 -7.25
N ASN A 38 3.08 5.50 -8.34
CA ASN A 38 3.64 6.51 -9.23
C ASN A 38 2.56 7.36 -9.95
N HIS A 39 1.32 6.87 -10.00
CA HIS A 39 0.16 7.61 -10.49
C HIS A 39 -0.62 8.32 -9.37
N ASN A 40 -0.07 8.40 -8.16
CA ASN A 40 -0.70 8.98 -6.97
C ASN A 40 -2.09 8.38 -6.66
N PHE A 41 -2.31 7.11 -7.06
CA PHE A 41 -3.63 6.49 -6.98
C PHE A 41 -4.12 6.32 -5.54
N TYR A 42 -3.21 6.07 -4.60
CA TYR A 42 -3.54 5.81 -3.20
C TYR A 42 -3.64 7.10 -2.36
N ASP A 43 -3.29 8.25 -2.92
CA ASP A 43 -3.28 9.51 -2.17
C ASP A 43 -4.71 9.92 -1.81
N GLY A 44 -4.92 10.22 -0.52
CA GLY A 44 -6.24 10.57 0.01
C GLY A 44 -7.20 9.40 0.23
N LEU A 45 -6.79 8.16 -0.09
CA LEU A 45 -7.61 6.98 0.19
C LEU A 45 -7.56 6.60 1.68
N ILE A 46 -8.63 5.91 2.12
CA ILE A 46 -8.76 5.45 3.50
C ILE A 46 -8.50 3.94 3.63
N PHE A 47 -8.19 3.50 4.85
CA PHE A 47 -8.36 2.11 5.25
C PHE A 47 -9.83 1.86 5.59
N HIS A 48 -10.61 1.42 4.61
CA HIS A 48 -12.06 1.19 4.77
C HIS A 48 -12.37 0.00 5.69
N ARG A 49 -11.40 -0.86 6.02
CA ARG A 49 -11.59 -1.99 6.92
C ARG A 49 -10.42 -2.20 7.86
N VAL A 50 -10.69 -2.16 9.16
CA VAL A 50 -9.70 -2.33 10.26
C VAL A 50 -10.23 -3.35 11.26
N ILE A 51 -9.52 -4.48 11.42
CA ILE A 51 -9.88 -5.54 12.36
C ILE A 51 -8.72 -5.75 13.32
N LYS A 52 -8.95 -5.40 14.59
CA LYS A 52 -7.95 -5.52 15.65
C LYS A 52 -7.47 -6.96 15.81
N GLY A 53 -6.15 -7.14 15.78
CA GLY A 53 -5.52 -8.47 15.90
C GLY A 53 -5.54 -9.29 14.61
N PHE A 54 -6.00 -8.72 13.50
CA PHE A 54 -6.02 -9.41 12.22
C PHE A 54 -5.36 -8.60 11.11
N MET A 55 -6.04 -7.56 10.59
CA MET A 55 -5.53 -6.82 9.43
C MET A 55 -6.15 -5.42 9.29
N ILE A 56 -5.51 -4.64 8.43
CA ILE A 56 -6.05 -3.42 7.82
C ILE A 56 -6.11 -3.59 6.31
N GLN A 57 -7.16 -3.08 5.69
CA GLN A 57 -7.40 -3.15 4.25
C GLN A 57 -7.82 -1.77 3.74
N GLY A 58 -7.23 -1.39 2.61
CA GLY A 58 -7.45 -0.13 1.91
C GLY A 58 -7.21 -0.32 0.42
N GLY A 59 -6.96 0.77 -0.31
CA GLY A 59 -6.68 0.72 -1.75
C GLY A 59 -7.92 0.68 -2.64
N ASP A 60 -9.09 0.98 -2.09
CA ASP A 60 -10.34 1.17 -2.84
C ASP A 60 -10.64 2.68 -2.99
N PRO A 61 -10.69 3.23 -4.22
CA PRO A 61 -11.05 4.63 -4.47
C PRO A 61 -12.45 5.02 -4.03
N GLU A 62 -13.40 4.09 -4.07
CA GLU A 62 -14.78 4.35 -3.61
C GLU A 62 -14.89 4.23 -2.08
N GLY A 63 -13.89 3.63 -1.44
CA GLY A 63 -13.85 3.42 0.01
C GLY A 63 -14.95 2.50 0.54
N THR A 64 -15.60 1.72 -0.33
CA THR A 64 -16.72 0.84 0.03
C THR A 64 -16.25 -0.55 0.45
N GLY A 65 -15.09 -0.98 -0.05
CA GLY A 65 -14.52 -2.31 0.19
C GLY A 65 -15.35 -3.45 -0.40
N MET A 66 -16.24 -3.16 -1.36
CA MET A 66 -17.14 -4.12 -2.01
C MET A 66 -16.56 -4.72 -3.29
#